data_AF-A0ABD5MUB8-F1
#
_entry.id   AF-A0ABD5MUB8-F1
#
_cell.length_a   1.000
_cell.length_b   1.000
_cell.length_c   1.000
_cell.angle_alpha   90.00
_cell.angle_beta   90.00
_cell.angle_gamma   90.00
#
_symmetry.space_group_name_H-M   'P 1'
#
loop_
_entity.id
_entity.type
_entity.pdbx_description
1 polymer ?
#
loop_
_entity_poly.entity_id
_entity_poly.type
_entity_poly.pdbx_seq_one_letter_code
_entity_poly.pdbx_strand_id
1 'polypeptide(L)'
;MAIIIAILIVVVFYLAKRTEETDYEKEIKELRRSFLKGKIDQKNFLYIRENLKREHLFCEESKKLDDMLEHKQMDPDTYVRMKKALEMSFDEKLVKIHEKYNIENLAVDRKL
;
A
#
# COMPACT_ATOMS: atom_id res chain seq x y z
N MET A 1 21.91 -11.57 -36.51
CA MET A 1 21.79 -12.29 -35.22
C MET A 1 22.03 -11.37 -34.02
N ALA A 2 23.18 -10.72 -33.88
CA ALA A 2 23.50 -9.88 -32.71
C ALA A 2 22.52 -8.70 -32.46
N ILE A 3 22.04 -8.05 -33.53
CA ILE A 3 21.10 -6.91 -33.42
C ILE A 3 19.73 -7.35 -32.86
N ILE A 4 19.25 -8.53 -33.22
CA ILE A 4 17.96 -9.07 -32.75
C ILE A 4 18.04 -9.40 -31.26
N ILE A 5 19.18 -9.93 -30.80
CA ILE A 5 19.43 -10.23 -29.38
C ILE A 5 19.48 -8.93 -28.55
N ALA A 6 20.12 -7.87 -29.07
CA ALA A 6 20.15 -6.57 -28.39
C ALA A 6 18.76 -5.96 -28.22
N ILE A 7 17.91 -6.03 -29.26
CA ILE A 7 16.51 -5.57 -29.19
C ILE A 7 15.72 -6.42 -28.19
N LEU A 8 15.90 -7.74 -28.18
CA LEU A 8 15.26 -8.62 -27.21
C LEU A 8 15.68 -8.30 -25.77
N ILE A 9 16.96 -8.04 -25.51
CA ILE A 9 17.44 -7.66 -24.18
C ILE A 9 16.84 -6.32 -23.78
N VAL A 10 16.83 -5.31 -24.66
CA VAL A 10 16.23 -4.00 -24.37
C VAL A 10 14.73 -4.13 -24.13
N VAL A 11 13.99 -4.94 -24.90
CA VAL A 11 12.55 -5.16 -24.72
C VAL A 11 12.27 -5.93 -23.44
N VAL A 12 13.08 -6.93 -23.09
CA VAL A 12 12.96 -7.67 -21.82
C VAL A 12 13.30 -6.76 -20.63
N PHE A 13 14.33 -5.92 -20.75
CA PHE A 13 14.67 -4.94 -19.72
C PHE A 13 13.61 -3.84 -19.61
N TYR A 14 13.02 -3.41 -20.73
CA TYR A 14 11.95 -2.42 -20.79
C TYR A 14 10.63 -2.98 -20.25
N LEU A 15 10.34 -4.27 -20.51
CA LEU A 15 9.20 -4.99 -19.92
C LEU A 15 9.44 -5.24 -18.44
N ALA A 16 10.63 -5.67 -18.01
CA ALA A 16 10.96 -5.83 -16.59
C ALA A 16 10.86 -4.50 -15.84
N LYS A 17 11.32 -3.40 -16.43
CA LYS A 17 11.20 -2.04 -15.88
C LYS A 17 9.75 -1.50 -15.89
N ARG A 18 8.87 -2.06 -16.74
CA ARG A 18 7.41 -1.84 -16.70
C ARG A 18 6.67 -2.79 -15.76
N THR A 19 7.36 -3.79 -15.21
CA THR A 19 6.81 -4.79 -14.28
C THR A 19 7.27 -4.52 -12.85
N GLU A 20 7.49 -3.25 -12.48
CA GLU A 20 7.38 -2.86 -11.08
C GLU A 20 5.89 -2.71 -10.76
N GLU A 21 5.14 -3.81 -10.90
CA GLU A 21 3.81 -3.92 -10.28
C GLU A 21 4.12 -3.77 -8.79
N THR A 22 3.76 -2.62 -8.20
CA THR A 22 4.10 -2.34 -6.80
C THR A 22 3.53 -3.44 -5.92
N ASP A 23 4.16 -3.74 -4.78
CA ASP A 23 3.64 -4.77 -3.86
C ASP A 23 2.15 -4.51 -3.53
N TYR A 24 1.77 -3.24 -3.42
CA TYR A 24 0.39 -2.78 -3.31
C TYR A 24 -0.51 -3.24 -4.49
N GLU A 25 -0.09 -3.02 -5.73
CA GLU A 25 -0.87 -3.43 -6.91
C GLU A 25 -1.05 -4.95 -6.98
N LYS A 26 -0.02 -5.70 -6.62
CA LYS A 26 -0.06 -7.17 -6.55
C LYS A 26 -1.05 -7.64 -5.48
N GLU A 27 -1.00 -7.08 -4.29
CA GLU A 27 -1.90 -7.42 -3.18
C GLU A 27 -3.36 -7.05 -3.48
N ILE A 28 -3.61 -5.89 -4.10
CA ILE A 28 -4.95 -5.49 -4.53
C ILE A 28 -5.52 -6.45 -5.59
N LYS A 29 -4.68 -6.92 -6.51
CA LYS A 29 -5.07 -7.89 -7.55
C LYS A 29 -5.42 -9.25 -6.95
N GLU A 30 -4.65 -9.72 -5.98
CA GLU A 30 -4.96 -10.93 -5.22
C GLU A 30 -6.24 -10.78 -4.40
N LEU A 31 -6.41 -9.65 -3.72
CA LEU A 31 -7.61 -9.33 -2.95
C LEU A 31 -8.86 -9.33 -3.83
N ARG A 32 -8.80 -8.70 -5.01
CA ARG A 32 -9.89 -8.74 -6.02
C ARG A 32 -10.18 -10.16 -6.49
N ARG A 33 -9.16 -10.98 -6.74
CA ARG A 33 -9.35 -12.39 -7.12
C ARG A 33 -10.05 -13.18 -6.01
N SER A 34 -9.69 -12.94 -4.75
CA SER A 34 -10.32 -13.61 -3.60
C SER A 34 -11.79 -13.20 -3.46
N PHE A 35 -12.12 -11.93 -3.67
CA PHE A 35 -13.50 -11.44 -3.68
C PHE A 35 -14.32 -12.06 -4.81
N LEU A 36 -13.80 -12.06 -6.05
CA LEU A 36 -14.47 -12.66 -7.21
C LEU A 36 -14.68 -14.18 -7.08
N LYS A 37 -13.80 -14.86 -6.36
CA LYS A 37 -13.93 -16.29 -6.04
C LYS A 37 -14.87 -16.57 -4.87
N GLY A 38 -15.48 -15.54 -4.28
CA GLY A 38 -16.36 -15.66 -3.11
C GLY A 38 -15.64 -16.10 -1.83
N LYS A 39 -14.30 -16.04 -1.78
CA LYS A 39 -13.51 -16.41 -0.60
C LYS A 39 -13.60 -15.39 0.52
N ILE A 40 -13.92 -14.15 0.17
CA ILE A 40 -14.12 -13.04 1.11
C ILE A 40 -15.40 -12.32 0.72
N ASP A 41 -16.14 -11.86 1.71
CA ASP A 41 -17.31 -11.02 1.51
C ASP A 41 -16.91 -9.57 1.15
N GLN A 42 -17.91 -8.78 0.75
CA GLN A 42 -17.71 -7.38 0.37
C GLN A 42 -17.15 -6.52 1.51
N LYS A 43 -17.50 -6.82 2.77
CA LYS A 43 -17.06 -6.03 3.93
C LYS A 43 -15.59 -6.27 4.21
N ASN A 44 -15.18 -7.52 4.24
CA ASN A 44 -13.80 -7.96 4.39
C ASN A 44 -12.94 -7.47 3.22
N PHE A 45 -13.47 -7.51 1.99
CA PHE A 45 -12.80 -6.90 0.84
C PHE A 45 -12.55 -5.40 1.04
N LEU A 46 -13.58 -4.63 1.44
CA LEU A 46 -13.44 -3.19 1.66
C LEU A 46 -12.48 -2.89 2.81
N TYR A 47 -12.58 -3.61 3.93
CA TYR A 47 -11.70 -3.47 5.09
C TYR A 47 -10.22 -3.68 4.72
N ILE A 48 -9.91 -4.82 4.10
CA ILE A 48 -8.53 -5.15 3.70
C ILE A 48 -8.02 -4.15 2.67
N ARG A 49 -8.84 -3.74 1.70
CA ARG A 49 -8.46 -2.76 0.68
C ARG A 49 -8.11 -1.40 1.28
N GLU A 50 -8.90 -0.91 2.23
CA GLU A 50 -8.63 0.37 2.90
C GLU A 50 -7.35 0.30 3.74
N ASN A 51 -7.07 -0.82 4.42
CA ASN A 51 -5.81 -1.02 5.13
C ASN A 51 -4.60 -1.02 4.17
N LEU A 52 -4.65 -1.82 3.10
CA LEU A 52 -3.59 -1.88 2.09
C LEU A 52 -3.28 -0.51 1.48
N LYS A 53 -4.33 0.28 1.19
CA LYS A 53 -4.17 1.63 0.65
C LYS A 53 -3.45 2.55 1.63
N ARG A 54 -3.75 2.44 2.93
CA ARG A 54 -3.11 3.25 3.97
C ARG A 54 -1.65 2.88 4.16
N GLU A 55 -1.35 1.59 4.19
CA GLU A 55 0.01 1.08 4.31
C GLU A 55 0.87 1.55 3.13
N HIS A 56 0.34 1.44 1.91
CA HIS A 56 1.02 1.96 0.73
C HIS A 56 1.34 3.46 0.84
N LEU A 57 0.35 4.28 1.23
CA LEU A 57 0.56 5.73 1.43
C LEU A 57 1.58 6.03 2.52
N PHE A 58 1.57 5.28 3.63
CA PHE A 58 2.57 5.42 4.68
C PHE A 58 3.97 5.13 4.15
N CYS A 59 4.14 4.05 3.40
CA CYS A 59 5.42 3.69 2.77
C CYS A 59 5.88 4.76 1.77
N GLU A 60 4.99 5.33 0.95
CA GLU A 60 5.34 6.41 0.03
C GLU A 60 5.79 7.69 0.75
N GLU A 61 5.03 8.15 1.75
CA GLU A 61 5.38 9.35 2.51
C GLU A 61 6.65 9.14 3.36
N SER A 62 6.82 7.93 3.89
CA SER A 62 8.04 7.54 4.60
C SER A 62 9.26 7.62 3.69
N LYS A 63 9.17 7.07 2.46
CA LYS A 63 10.27 7.15 1.47
C LYS A 63 10.60 8.59 1.10
N LYS A 64 9.58 9.45 0.91
CA LYS A 64 9.82 10.89 0.66
C LYS A 64 10.60 11.55 1.79
N LEU A 65 10.28 11.24 3.05
CA LEU A 65 11.03 11.77 4.20
C LEU A 65 12.48 11.27 4.20
N ASP A 66 12.69 10.00 3.86
CA ASP A 66 14.01 9.39 3.77
C ASP A 66 14.84 10.06 2.65
N ASP A 67 14.25 10.27 1.46
CA ASP A 67 14.87 10.97 0.33
C ASP A 67 15.21 12.44 0.67
N MET A 68 14.31 13.14 1.37
CA MET A 68 14.55 14.53 1.80
C MET A 68 15.71 14.64 2.78
N LEU A 69 15.86 13.66 3.68
CA LEU A 69 16.99 13.58 4.60
C LEU A 69 18.29 13.27 3.85
N GLU A 70 18.28 12.29 2.95
CA GLU A 70 19.44 11.89 2.14
C GLU A 70 19.96 13.05 1.29
N HIS A 71 19.05 13.80 0.67
CA HIS A 71 19.37 14.98 -0.14
C HIS A 71 19.60 16.26 0.67
N LYS A 72 19.68 16.17 2.01
CA LYS A 72 19.93 17.29 2.93
C LYS A 72 18.93 18.45 2.78
N GLN A 73 17.72 18.14 2.30
CA GLN A 73 16.61 19.09 2.22
C GLN A 73 15.90 19.26 3.56
N MET A 74 16.21 18.38 4.51
CA MET A 74 15.67 18.35 5.86
C MET A 74 16.79 18.07 6.86
N ASP A 75 16.77 18.73 8.02
CA ASP A 75 17.67 18.41 9.11
C ASP A 75 17.23 17.12 9.84
N PRO A 76 18.18 16.38 10.45
CA PRO A 76 17.87 15.13 11.15
C PRO A 76 16.81 15.27 12.25
N ASP A 77 16.80 16.39 12.98
CA ASP A 77 15.86 16.60 14.09
C ASP A 77 14.43 16.81 13.58
N THR A 78 14.28 17.57 12.48
CA THR A 78 13.00 17.72 11.78
C THR A 78 12.54 16.40 11.17
N TYR A 79 13.44 15.61 10.59
CA TYR A 79 13.13 14.28 10.07
C TYR A 79 12.54 13.38 11.16
N VAL A 80 13.19 13.29 12.33
CA VAL A 80 12.69 12.46 13.45
C VAL A 80 11.29 12.90 13.89
N ARG A 81 11.04 14.21 14.00
CA ARG A 81 9.72 14.73 14.36
C ARG A 81 8.67 14.40 13.30
N MET A 82 8.98 14.56 12.02
CA MET A 82 8.06 14.28 10.92
C MET A 82 7.77 12.78 10.78
N LYS A 83 8.79 11.92 10.92
CA LYS A 83 8.64 10.47 10.91
C LYS A 83 7.71 10.00 12.02
N LYS A 84 7.92 10.50 13.24
CA LYS A 84 7.06 10.19 14.39
C LYS A 84 5.62 10.69 14.19
N ALA A 85 5.44 11.88 13.63
CA ALA A 85 4.11 12.39 13.33
C ALA A 85 3.39 11.56 12.26
N LEU A 86 4.13 11.07 11.26
CA LEU A 86 3.61 10.18 10.22
C LEU A 86 3.17 8.84 10.81
N GLU A 87 3.98 8.23 11.68
CA GLU A 87 3.66 6.98 12.41
C GLU A 87 2.39 7.15 13.26
N MET A 88 2.32 8.20 14.09
CA MET A 88 1.13 8.48 14.90
C MET A 88 -0.12 8.67 14.04
N SER A 89 -0.01 9.41 12.93
CA SER A 89 -1.15 9.61 12.02
C SER A 89 -1.60 8.31 11.36
N PHE A 90 -0.68 7.40 11.08
CA PHE A 90 -0.98 6.09 10.53
C PHE A 90 -1.70 5.22 11.55
N ASP A 91 -1.20 5.14 12.79
CA ASP A 91 -1.82 4.39 13.88
C ASP A 91 -3.23 4.89 14.18
N GLU A 92 -3.44 6.21 14.29
CA GLU A 92 -4.77 6.78 14.50
C GLU A 92 -5.76 6.40 13.38
N LYS A 93 -5.29 6.34 12.13
CA LYS A 93 -6.12 5.96 10.98
C LYS A 93 -6.44 4.47 11.01
N LEU A 94 -5.50 3.62 11.41
CA LEU A 94 -5.72 2.18 11.57
C LEU A 94 -6.76 1.90 12.66
N VAL A 95 -6.65 2.57 13.81
CA VAL A 95 -7.62 2.45 14.91
C VAL A 95 -9.02 2.81 14.41
N LYS A 96 -9.19 3.93 13.70
CA LYS A 96 -10.49 4.34 13.15
C LYS A 96 -11.08 3.34 12.16
N ILE A 97 -10.24 2.71 11.32
CA ILE A 97 -10.70 1.68 10.37
C ILE A 97 -11.16 0.44 11.13
N HIS A 98 -10.42 0.03 12.16
CA HIS A 98 -10.79 -1.11 12.99
C HIS A 98 -12.05 -0.86 13.82
N GLU A 99 -12.20 0.31 14.44
CA GLU A 99 -13.42 0.71 15.14
C GLU A 99 -14.63 0.71 14.21
N LYS A 100 -14.51 1.30 13.02
CA LYS A 100 -15.59 1.32 12.02
C LYS A 100 -16.02 -0.09 11.64
N TYR A 101 -15.06 -0.97 11.37
CA TYR A 101 -15.33 -2.37 11.03
C TYR A 101 -16.03 -3.11 12.18
N ASN A 102 -15.56 -2.93 13.41
CA ASN A 102 -16.16 -3.56 14.58
C ASN A 102 -17.59 -3.05 14.84
N ILE A 103 -17.85 -1.74 14.70
CA ILE A 103 -19.19 -1.17 14.82
C ILE A 103 -20.13 -1.74 13.76
N GLU A 104 -19.68 -1.83 12.51
CA GLU A 104 -20.46 -2.37 11.40
C GLU A 104 -20.77 -3.87 11.58
N ASN A 105 -19.88 -4.65 12.19
CA ASN A 105 -20.14 -6.06 12.53
C ASN A 105 -21.08 -6.21 13.72
N LEU A 106 -20.88 -5.46 14.81
CA LEU A 106 -21.77 -5.47 15.98
C LEU A 106 -23.19 -5.01 15.66
N ALA A 107 -23.37 -4.16 14.64
CA ALA A 107 -24.68 -3.72 14.16
C ALA A 107 -25.43 -4.79 13.35
N VAL A 108 -24.72 -5.79 12.82
CA VAL A 108 -25.29 -6.90 12.02
C VAL A 108 -25.76 -8.01 12.94
N ASP A 109 -24.99 -8.34 13.98
CA ASP A 109 -25.34 -9.37 14.97
C ASP A 109 -26.59 -9.01 15.78
N ARG A 110 -26.93 -7.71 15.91
CA ARG A 110 -28.17 -7.26 16.58
C ARG A 110 -29.42 -7.26 15.68
N LYS A 111 -29.28 -7.58 14.40
CA LYS A 111 -30.39 -7.59 13.41
C LYS A 111 -30.76 -9.01 12.92
N LEU A 112 -30.11 -10.03 13.45
CA LEU A 112 -30.46 -11.45 13.32
C LEU A 112 -31.22 -11.90 14.56
#